data_AF-J7TNE3-F1
#
_entry.id   AF-J7TNE3-F1
#
_cell.length_a   1.000
_cell.length_b   1.000
_cell.length_c   1.000
_cell.angle_alpha   90.00
_cell.angle_beta   90.00
_cell.angle_gamma   90.00
#
_symmetry.space_group_name_H-M   'P 1'
#
loop_
_entity.id
_entity.type
_entity.pdbx_description
1 polymer ?
#
loop_
_entity_poly.entity_id
_entity_poly.type
_entity_poly.pdbx_seq_one_letter_code
_entity_poly.pdbx_strand_id
1 'polypeptide(L)'
;MTKALISIDYSYDFVADDGKLTAGKPAQAIEGRIAQVTQEAYDNGDYIFVAMDRHDEGDTFHPETKLFPPHNIAGTSGRELYGKLASVYDAIKDDHRVFWMDKRHYSAFSGTDLDIRLRERRVTTVVLTGVLTDICVLHTAIDAYNLGYDIEVVESATASLTPEAHDFAIGHFKNVLGATIVE
;
A
#
# COMPACT_ATOMS: atom_id res chain seq x y z
N MET A 1 5.74 21.41 -1.29
CA MET A 1 5.58 20.89 0.09
C MET A 1 5.86 19.40 0.02
N THR A 2 6.57 18.85 1.00
CA THR A 2 6.96 17.43 1.01
C THR A 2 5.72 16.56 1.22
N LYS A 3 5.54 15.55 0.36
CA LYS A 3 4.45 14.57 0.45
C LYS A 3 4.94 13.29 1.13
N ALA A 4 4.03 12.34 1.32
CA ALA A 4 4.40 10.97 1.68
C ALA A 4 3.75 9.99 0.70
N LEU A 5 4.55 9.12 0.09
CA LEU A 5 4.04 7.98 -0.67
C LEU A 5 3.86 6.79 0.26
N ILE A 6 2.66 6.21 0.24
CA ILE A 6 2.30 5.01 1.00
C ILE A 6 2.21 3.85 -0.01
N SER A 7 3.18 2.94 0.05
CA SER A 7 3.22 1.72 -0.75
C SER A 7 2.56 0.58 0.02
N ILE A 8 1.38 0.15 -0.43
CA ILE A 8 0.49 -0.72 0.33
C ILE A 8 0.55 -2.14 -0.22
N ASP A 9 1.02 -3.09 0.60
CA ASP A 9 0.88 -4.53 0.39
C ASP A 9 1.38 -5.10 -0.96
N TYR A 10 2.32 -4.43 -1.64
CA TYR A 10 2.88 -4.94 -2.90
C TYR A 10 3.91 -6.06 -2.68
N SER A 11 3.47 -7.10 -1.98
CA SER A 11 4.23 -8.25 -1.54
C SER A 11 4.18 -9.41 -2.54
N TYR A 12 5.05 -10.40 -2.33
CA TYR A 12 5.01 -11.64 -3.09
C TYR A 12 3.66 -12.36 -2.97
N ASP A 13 3.11 -12.51 -1.75
CA ASP A 13 1.86 -13.26 -1.53
C ASP A 13 0.63 -12.64 -2.22
N PHE A 14 0.62 -11.32 -2.41
CA PHE A 14 -0.46 -10.62 -3.11
C PHE A 14 -0.26 -10.49 -4.62
N VAL A 15 0.94 -10.74 -5.16
CA VAL A 15 1.27 -10.42 -6.56
C VAL A 15 1.73 -11.62 -7.37
N ALA A 16 2.60 -12.48 -6.83
CA ALA A 16 3.22 -13.56 -7.58
C ALA A 16 2.21 -14.60 -8.06
N ASP A 17 2.53 -15.33 -9.14
CA ASP A 17 1.63 -16.37 -9.69
C ASP A 17 1.32 -17.48 -8.66
N ASP A 18 2.26 -17.77 -7.76
CA ASP A 18 2.13 -18.73 -6.65
C ASP A 18 2.00 -18.05 -5.27
N GLY A 19 1.69 -16.74 -5.24
CA GLY A 19 1.41 -16.01 -4.00
C GLY A 19 0.14 -16.55 -3.33
N LYS A 20 0.16 -16.66 -1.98
CA LYS A 20 -0.91 -17.34 -1.22
C LYS A 20 -2.28 -16.66 -1.31
N LEU A 21 -2.32 -15.36 -1.60
CA LEU A 21 -3.55 -14.59 -1.77
C LEU A 21 -3.43 -13.66 -2.99
N THR A 22 -2.88 -14.19 -4.08
CA THR A 22 -2.51 -13.38 -5.24
C THR A 22 -3.70 -12.77 -5.96
N ALA A 23 -3.57 -11.49 -6.35
CA ALA A 23 -4.43 -10.84 -7.33
C ALA A 23 -3.97 -11.08 -8.78
N GLY A 24 -2.87 -11.80 -8.97
CA GLY A 24 -2.42 -12.30 -10.27
C GLY A 24 -2.05 -11.20 -11.27
N LYS A 25 -2.48 -11.39 -12.52
CA LYS A 25 -2.05 -10.56 -13.66
C LYS A 25 -2.31 -9.06 -13.49
N PRO A 26 -3.46 -8.59 -12.97
CA PRO A 26 -3.65 -7.17 -12.65
C PRO A 26 -2.57 -6.59 -11.73
N ALA A 27 -2.24 -7.28 -10.63
CA ALA A 27 -1.22 -6.81 -9.70
C ALA A 27 0.19 -6.86 -10.30
N GLN A 28 0.49 -7.88 -11.10
CA GLN A 28 1.77 -7.97 -11.81
C GLN A 28 1.93 -6.87 -12.87
N ALA A 29 0.84 -6.44 -13.52
CA ALA A 29 0.88 -5.45 -14.59
C ALA A 29 1.36 -4.07 -14.13
N ILE A 30 1.20 -3.73 -12.85
CA ILE A 30 1.63 -2.44 -12.29
C ILE A 30 3.09 -2.42 -11.80
N GLU A 31 3.83 -3.53 -11.88
CA GLU A 31 5.19 -3.67 -11.31
C GLU A 31 6.15 -2.57 -11.75
N GLY A 32 6.16 -2.28 -13.06
CA GLY A 32 7.02 -1.23 -13.62
C GLY A 32 6.66 0.15 -13.09
N ARG A 33 5.36 0.46 -13.01
CA ARG A 33 4.88 1.79 -12.65
C ARG A 33 5.00 2.05 -11.15
N ILE A 34 4.65 1.08 -10.30
CA ILE A 34 4.78 1.24 -8.84
C ILE A 34 6.24 1.42 -8.41
N ALA A 35 7.18 0.69 -9.02
CA ALA A 35 8.60 0.89 -8.77
C ALA A 35 9.07 2.29 -9.23
N GLN A 36 8.65 2.71 -10.43
CA GLN A 36 8.99 4.02 -10.98
C GLN A 36 8.49 5.16 -10.09
N VAL A 37 7.19 5.18 -9.74
CA VAL A 37 6.61 6.29 -8.96
C VAL A 37 7.15 6.32 -7.53
N THR A 38 7.52 5.16 -6.97
CA THR A 38 8.19 5.10 -5.66
C THR A 38 9.58 5.74 -5.72
N GLN A 39 10.36 5.43 -6.76
CA GLN A 39 11.67 6.07 -6.96
C GLN A 39 11.54 7.58 -7.22
N GLU A 40 10.58 7.99 -8.07
CA GLU A 40 10.30 9.40 -8.35
C GLU A 40 9.94 10.18 -7.09
N ALA A 41 9.07 9.63 -6.23
CA ALA A 41 8.73 10.24 -4.95
C ALA A 41 9.96 10.39 -4.04
N TYR A 42 10.79 9.36 -3.94
CA TYR A 42 12.01 9.40 -3.15
C TYR A 42 13.01 10.45 -3.66
N ASP A 43 13.22 10.51 -4.97
CA ASP A 43 14.10 11.48 -5.64
C ASP A 43 13.60 12.93 -5.47
N ASN A 44 12.28 13.12 -5.39
CA ASN A 44 11.65 14.41 -5.11
C ASN A 44 11.79 14.88 -3.66
N GLY A 45 12.35 14.05 -2.77
CA GLY A 45 12.48 14.38 -1.35
C GLY A 45 11.32 13.95 -0.48
N ASP A 46 10.34 13.21 -1.02
CA ASP A 46 9.17 12.75 -0.28
C ASP A 46 9.52 11.62 0.70
N TYR A 47 8.64 11.41 1.68
CA TYR A 47 8.73 10.28 2.60
C TYR A 47 8.12 9.04 1.97
N ILE A 48 8.74 7.88 2.19
CA ILE A 48 8.25 6.60 1.66
C ILE A 48 7.86 5.70 2.83
N PHE A 49 6.61 5.27 2.86
CA PHE A 49 6.11 4.31 3.83
C PHE A 49 5.72 3.02 3.11
N VAL A 50 6.45 1.94 3.35
CA VAL A 50 6.01 0.59 3.00
C VAL A 50 5.09 0.11 4.12
N ALA A 51 3.79 0.07 3.84
CA ALA A 51 2.77 -0.44 4.75
C ALA A 51 2.48 -1.89 4.37
N MET A 52 3.14 -2.81 5.08
CA MET A 52 3.15 -4.23 4.74
C MET A 52 2.31 -5.04 5.73
N ASP A 53 1.33 -5.74 5.20
CA ASP A 53 0.54 -6.70 5.94
C ASP A 53 1.42 -7.74 6.65
N ARG A 54 1.01 -8.11 7.85
CA ARG A 54 1.71 -9.03 8.74
C ARG A 54 0.71 -9.83 9.54
N HIS A 55 0.69 -11.12 9.25
CA HIS A 55 -0.06 -12.09 10.05
C HIS A 55 0.89 -12.99 10.85
N ASP A 56 0.44 -13.39 12.03
CA ASP A 56 1.12 -14.39 12.86
C ASP A 56 0.47 -15.75 12.63
N GLU A 57 1.30 -16.78 12.44
CA GLU A 57 0.81 -18.14 12.28
C GLU A 57 0.04 -18.58 13.53
N GLY A 58 -1.19 -19.06 13.34
CA GLY A 58 -2.03 -19.53 14.44
C GLY A 58 -2.74 -18.44 15.25
N ASP A 59 -2.73 -17.17 14.84
CA ASP A 59 -3.56 -16.13 15.47
C ASP A 59 -5.06 -16.36 15.16
N THR A 60 -5.74 -17.09 16.04
CA THR A 60 -7.17 -17.38 15.91
C THR A 60 -8.09 -16.21 16.28
N PHE A 61 -7.52 -15.13 16.84
CA PHE A 61 -8.28 -13.93 17.22
C PHE A 61 -8.34 -12.91 16.09
N HIS A 62 -7.43 -13.00 15.11
CA HIS A 62 -7.49 -12.15 13.93
C HIS A 62 -8.79 -12.39 13.15
N PRO A 63 -9.54 -11.33 12.76
CA PRO A 63 -10.78 -11.49 12.01
C PRO A 63 -10.55 -12.19 10.65
N GLU A 64 -9.42 -11.88 9.99
CA GLU A 64 -9.09 -12.43 8.66
C GLU A 64 -8.78 -13.92 8.65
N THR A 65 -8.42 -14.52 9.80
CA THR A 65 -8.15 -15.96 9.92
C THR A 65 -9.33 -16.83 9.47
N LYS A 66 -10.56 -16.27 9.47
CA LYS A 66 -11.78 -16.96 8.99
C LYS A 66 -12.16 -16.61 7.56
N LEU A 67 -11.57 -15.56 6.99
CA LEU A 67 -11.96 -14.99 5.69
C LEU A 67 -11.00 -15.43 4.58
N PHE A 68 -9.72 -15.56 4.90
CA PHE A 68 -8.66 -15.77 3.93
C PHE A 68 -7.74 -16.92 4.34
N PRO A 69 -7.07 -17.57 3.36
CA PRO A 69 -5.96 -18.46 3.67
C PRO A 69 -4.82 -17.68 4.36
N PRO A 70 -3.92 -18.36 5.11
CA PRO A 70 -2.72 -17.73 5.64
C PRO A 70 -1.89 -17.08 4.54
N HIS A 71 -1.57 -15.81 4.69
CA HIS A 71 -0.78 -14.99 3.76
C HIS A 71 0.04 -13.98 4.57
N ASN A 72 1.10 -13.42 3.95
CA ASN A 72 2.01 -12.45 4.58
C ASN A 72 2.44 -12.84 6.00
N ILE A 73 2.72 -14.13 6.18
CA ILE A 73 3.09 -14.67 7.49
C ILE A 73 4.47 -14.16 7.87
N ALA A 74 4.61 -13.67 9.10
CA ALA A 74 5.87 -13.18 9.63
C ALA A 74 7.02 -14.18 9.42
N GLY A 75 8.16 -13.70 8.90
CA GLY A 75 9.34 -14.52 8.63
C GLY A 75 9.28 -15.38 7.36
N THR A 76 8.22 -15.29 6.57
CA THR A 76 8.13 -15.98 5.27
C THR A 76 8.47 -15.05 4.11
N SER A 77 8.95 -15.62 3.01
CA SER A 77 9.24 -14.88 1.77
C SER A 77 7.99 -14.28 1.11
N GLY A 78 6.79 -14.74 1.51
CA GLY A 78 5.52 -14.15 1.08
C GLY A 78 5.41 -12.64 1.36
N ARG A 79 6.11 -12.15 2.39
CA ARG A 79 6.14 -10.73 2.79
C ARG A 79 7.17 -9.89 2.03
N GLU A 80 8.06 -10.50 1.26
CA GLU A 80 9.03 -9.76 0.48
C GLU A 80 8.29 -8.90 -0.56
N LEU A 81 8.78 -7.68 -0.82
CA LEU A 81 8.23 -6.84 -1.87
C LEU A 81 8.36 -7.56 -3.22
N TYR A 82 7.36 -7.41 -4.07
CA TYR A 82 7.37 -8.05 -5.38
C TYR A 82 8.23 -7.28 -6.39
N GLY A 83 9.08 -8.01 -7.11
CA GLY A 83 9.73 -7.54 -8.32
C GLY A 83 10.62 -6.32 -8.15
N LYS A 84 10.56 -5.39 -9.13
CA LYS A 84 11.40 -4.18 -9.15
C LYS A 84 11.24 -3.28 -7.92
N LEU A 85 10.09 -3.30 -7.25
CA LEU A 85 9.88 -2.50 -6.05
C LEU A 85 10.80 -2.96 -4.91
N ALA A 86 11.10 -4.26 -4.80
CA ALA A 86 12.09 -4.76 -3.85
C ALA A 86 13.48 -4.17 -4.09
N SER A 87 13.90 -4.08 -5.36
CA SER A 87 15.18 -3.47 -5.73
C SER A 87 15.25 -1.99 -5.41
N VAL A 88 14.15 -1.25 -5.66
CA VAL A 88 14.04 0.17 -5.26
C VAL A 88 14.16 0.29 -3.75
N TYR A 89 13.37 -0.48 -3.00
CA TYR A 89 13.40 -0.46 -1.54
C TYR A 89 14.79 -0.79 -0.98
N ASP A 90 15.44 -1.86 -1.45
CA ASP A 90 16.78 -2.25 -1.00
C ASP A 90 17.83 -1.16 -1.20
N ALA A 91 17.69 -0.32 -2.23
CA ALA A 91 18.60 0.79 -2.50
C ALA A 91 18.39 2.00 -1.56
N ILE A 92 17.19 2.14 -0.97
CA ILE A 92 16.81 3.35 -0.21
C ILE A 92 16.45 3.08 1.26
N LYS A 93 16.31 1.82 1.69
CA LYS A 93 15.74 1.43 3.00
C LYS A 93 16.47 1.97 4.22
N ASP A 94 17.75 2.31 4.11
CA ASP A 94 18.55 2.86 5.22
C ASP A 94 18.43 4.39 5.34
N ASP A 95 17.75 5.07 4.40
CA ASP A 95 17.50 6.51 4.49
C ASP A 95 16.41 6.80 5.53
N HIS A 96 16.64 7.82 6.38
CA HIS A 96 15.70 8.30 7.40
C HIS A 96 14.30 8.74 6.91
N ARG A 97 14.10 8.85 5.59
CA ARG A 97 12.81 9.16 4.95
C ARG A 97 12.01 7.92 4.57
N VAL A 98 12.60 6.74 4.69
CA VAL A 98 12.01 5.46 4.27
C VAL A 98 11.66 4.63 5.49
N PHE A 99 10.42 4.15 5.52
CA PHE A 99 9.86 3.43 6.66
C PHE A 99 9.27 2.10 6.19
N TRP A 100 9.51 1.05 6.97
CA TRP A 100 8.75 -0.19 6.90
C TRP A 100 7.84 -0.27 8.10
N MET A 101 6.56 -0.50 7.87
CA MET A 101 5.57 -0.65 8.94
C MET A 101 4.78 -1.93 8.71
N ASP A 102 4.75 -2.77 9.74
CA ASP A 102 3.86 -3.91 9.77
C ASP A 102 2.44 -3.43 10.13
N LYS A 103 1.44 -3.87 9.37
CA LYS A 103 0.02 -3.65 9.67
C LYS A 103 -0.73 -4.99 9.75
N ARG A 104 -1.82 -5.02 10.52
CA ARG A 104 -2.66 -6.23 10.70
C ARG A 104 -4.03 -6.11 10.04
N HIS A 105 -4.53 -4.90 9.83
CA HIS A 105 -5.78 -4.68 9.10
C HIS A 105 -5.48 -4.11 7.71
N TYR A 106 -6.53 -3.99 6.90
CA TYR A 106 -6.44 -3.44 5.55
C TYR A 106 -5.86 -2.01 5.51
N SER A 107 -6.36 -1.10 6.36
CA SER A 107 -5.88 0.28 6.41
C SER A 107 -4.46 0.36 6.99
N ALA A 108 -3.58 1.10 6.31
CA ALA A 108 -2.23 1.40 6.79
C ALA A 108 -2.21 2.24 8.08
N PHE A 109 -3.33 2.87 8.47
CA PHE A 109 -3.46 3.63 9.72
C PHE A 109 -3.92 2.79 10.91
N SER A 110 -4.61 1.68 10.67
CA SER A 110 -5.31 0.96 11.73
C SER A 110 -4.34 0.20 12.65
N GLY A 111 -4.13 0.72 13.85
CA GLY A 111 -3.24 0.12 14.86
C GLY A 111 -1.75 0.31 14.57
N THR A 112 -1.39 1.19 13.62
CA THR A 112 -0.01 1.56 13.31
C THR A 112 0.32 2.97 13.86
N ASP A 113 1.57 3.40 13.69
CA ASP A 113 2.02 4.76 14.01
C ASP A 113 2.07 5.69 12.78
N LEU A 114 1.47 5.33 11.64
CA LEU A 114 1.55 6.10 10.39
C LEU A 114 1.12 7.56 10.57
N ASP A 115 -0.05 7.83 11.17
CA ASP A 115 -0.52 9.21 11.41
C ASP A 115 0.45 10.01 12.29
N ILE A 116 1.01 9.38 13.32
CA ILE A 116 2.01 10.01 14.20
C ILE A 116 3.21 10.47 13.37
N ARG A 117 3.76 9.57 12.54
CA ARG A 117 4.94 9.86 11.69
C ARG A 117 4.68 10.95 10.67
N LEU A 118 3.51 10.93 10.02
CA LEU A 118 3.10 11.95 9.04
C LEU A 118 2.98 13.33 9.70
N ARG A 119 2.33 13.41 10.86
CA ARG A 119 2.16 14.67 11.62
C ARG A 119 3.47 15.25 12.13
N GLU A 120 4.39 14.42 12.61
CA GLU A 120 5.76 14.85 13.00
C GLU A 120 6.48 15.58 11.85
N ARG A 121 6.22 15.14 10.62
CA ARG A 121 6.83 15.67 9.38
C ARG A 121 6.00 16.77 8.73
N ARG A 122 4.84 17.11 9.30
CA ARG A 122 3.88 18.08 8.77
C ARG A 122 3.45 17.76 7.34
N VAL A 123 3.35 16.48 7.01
CA VAL A 123 2.82 16.03 5.72
C VAL A 123 1.32 16.36 5.71
N THR A 124 0.85 16.98 4.62
CA THR A 124 -0.57 17.25 4.40
C THR A 124 -1.15 16.42 3.26
N THR A 125 -0.31 15.85 2.39
CA THR A 125 -0.73 15.07 1.22
C THR A 125 -0.12 13.67 1.25
N VAL A 126 -0.97 12.65 1.14
CA VAL A 126 -0.57 11.25 0.97
C VAL A 126 -0.78 10.79 -0.47
N VAL A 127 0.19 10.09 -1.02
CA VAL A 127 0.15 9.50 -2.36
C VAL A 127 0.04 7.98 -2.20
N LEU A 128 -1.05 7.39 -2.67
CA LEU A 128 -1.35 5.98 -2.44
C LEU A 128 -0.99 5.13 -3.67
N THR A 129 -0.29 4.03 -3.43
CA THR A 129 0.03 3.00 -4.42
C THR A 129 -0.13 1.60 -3.81
N GLY A 130 -0.19 0.57 -4.64
CA GLY A 130 -0.21 -0.83 -4.20
C GLY A 130 -1.55 -1.53 -4.37
N VAL A 131 -1.81 -2.54 -3.54
CA VAL A 131 -2.92 -3.48 -3.71
C VAL A 131 -3.66 -3.72 -2.40
N LEU A 132 -4.95 -4.06 -2.40
CA LEU A 132 -5.89 -3.96 -3.52
C LEU A 132 -6.57 -2.60 -3.55
N THR A 133 -6.87 -2.10 -4.74
CA THR A 133 -7.49 -0.77 -4.93
C THR A 133 -8.75 -0.60 -4.10
N ASP A 134 -9.60 -1.62 -4.02
CA ASP A 134 -10.90 -1.61 -3.33
C ASP A 134 -10.86 -2.17 -1.90
N ILE A 135 -9.69 -2.59 -1.39
CA ILE A 135 -9.55 -3.12 -0.03
C ILE A 135 -8.53 -2.29 0.76
N CYS A 136 -7.24 -2.64 0.71
CA CYS A 136 -6.21 -2.00 1.54
C CYS A 136 -5.98 -0.55 1.13
N VAL A 137 -5.96 -0.26 -0.17
CA VAL A 137 -5.86 1.11 -0.68
C VAL A 137 -7.12 1.89 -0.30
N LEU A 138 -8.32 1.30 -0.48
CA LEU A 138 -9.58 1.95 -0.13
C LEU A 138 -9.72 2.27 1.35
N HIS A 139 -9.43 1.32 2.23
CA HIS A 139 -9.49 1.51 3.67
C HIS A 139 -8.46 2.55 4.14
N THR A 140 -7.26 2.55 3.55
CA THR A 140 -6.24 3.58 3.82
C THR A 140 -6.70 4.96 3.37
N ALA A 141 -7.32 5.07 2.18
CA ALA A 141 -7.86 6.34 1.68
C ALA A 141 -9.01 6.88 2.54
N ILE A 142 -9.91 6.02 3.00
CA ILE A 142 -11.02 6.39 3.90
C ILE A 142 -10.47 6.93 5.23
N ASP A 143 -9.47 6.27 5.82
CA ASP A 143 -8.85 6.76 7.05
C ASP A 143 -8.07 8.06 6.81
N ALA A 144 -7.33 8.18 5.71
CA ALA A 144 -6.64 9.41 5.33
C ALA A 144 -7.62 10.59 5.21
N TYR A 145 -8.78 10.37 4.58
CA TYR A 145 -9.86 11.36 4.46
C TYR A 145 -10.37 11.80 5.84
N ASN A 146 -10.69 10.83 6.72
CA ASN A 146 -11.20 11.12 8.06
C ASN A 146 -10.17 11.85 8.94
N LEU A 147 -8.87 11.60 8.72
CA LEU A 147 -7.77 12.29 9.38
C LEU A 147 -7.43 13.65 8.76
N GLY A 148 -8.05 14.01 7.64
CA GLY A 148 -7.93 15.32 6.99
C GLY A 148 -6.69 15.49 6.10
N TYR A 149 -6.13 14.40 5.55
CA TYR A 149 -5.08 14.47 4.54
C TYR A 149 -5.67 14.76 3.16
N ASP A 150 -4.95 15.54 2.35
CA ASP A 150 -5.15 15.55 0.91
C ASP A 150 -4.69 14.19 0.34
N ILE A 151 -5.43 13.64 -0.62
CA ILE A 151 -5.18 12.30 -1.15
C ILE A 151 -4.89 12.39 -2.64
N GLU A 152 -3.77 11.80 -3.04
CA GLU A 152 -3.47 11.45 -4.43
C GLU A 152 -3.45 9.92 -4.57
N VAL A 153 -4.08 9.41 -5.62
CA VAL A 153 -4.04 7.97 -5.95
C VAL A 153 -3.44 7.80 -7.32
N VAL A 154 -2.35 7.03 -7.41
CA VAL A 154 -1.69 6.73 -8.69
C VAL A 154 -2.42 5.54 -9.31
N GLU A 155 -3.38 5.79 -10.18
CA GLU A 155 -4.28 4.75 -10.74
C GLU A 155 -3.46 3.62 -11.40
N SER A 156 -2.50 4.01 -12.22
CA SER A 156 -1.55 3.13 -12.93
C SER A 156 -0.59 2.35 -12.01
N ALA A 157 -0.52 2.68 -10.72
CA ALA A 157 0.25 1.98 -9.69
C ALA A 157 -0.65 1.38 -8.59
N THR A 158 -1.94 1.18 -8.88
CA THR A 158 -2.86 0.40 -8.04
C THR A 158 -3.55 -0.68 -8.85
N ALA A 159 -3.91 -1.79 -8.21
CA ALA A 159 -4.61 -2.89 -8.88
C ALA A 159 -5.57 -3.62 -7.93
N SER A 160 -6.60 -4.27 -8.50
CA SER A 160 -7.51 -5.17 -7.79
C SER A 160 -7.66 -6.51 -8.55
N LEU A 161 -8.38 -7.47 -7.96
CA LEU A 161 -8.72 -8.76 -8.57
C LEU A 161 -9.53 -8.59 -9.85
N THR A 162 -10.46 -7.62 -9.87
CA THR A 162 -11.33 -7.39 -11.04
C THR A 162 -11.34 -5.92 -11.45
N PRO A 163 -11.55 -5.63 -12.74
CA PRO A 163 -11.71 -4.26 -13.23
C PRO A 163 -12.86 -3.53 -12.55
N GLU A 164 -14.00 -4.21 -12.30
CA GLU A 164 -15.18 -3.57 -11.70
C GLU A 164 -14.91 -3.09 -10.27
N ALA A 165 -14.16 -3.88 -9.49
CA ALA A 165 -13.76 -3.51 -8.13
C ALA A 165 -12.76 -2.34 -8.16
N HIS A 166 -11.78 -2.39 -9.08
CA HIS A 166 -10.84 -1.30 -9.30
C HIS A 166 -11.56 0.00 -9.69
N ASP A 167 -12.38 -0.02 -10.74
CA ASP A 167 -13.13 1.12 -11.27
C ASP A 167 -14.07 1.73 -10.21
N PHE A 168 -14.74 0.88 -9.42
CA PHE A 168 -15.54 1.33 -8.29
C PHE A 168 -14.70 2.14 -7.31
N ALA A 169 -13.54 1.62 -6.91
CA ALA A 169 -12.67 2.28 -5.94
C ALA A 169 -12.10 3.60 -6.49
N ILE A 170 -11.63 3.62 -7.74
CA ILE A 170 -11.18 4.87 -8.40
C ILE A 170 -12.30 5.91 -8.43
N GLY A 171 -13.52 5.50 -8.78
CA GLY A 171 -14.70 6.36 -8.72
C GLY A 171 -15.00 6.87 -7.30
N HIS A 172 -14.86 6.02 -6.29
CA HIS A 172 -15.07 6.37 -4.89
C HIS A 172 -14.03 7.39 -4.39
N PHE A 173 -12.75 7.18 -4.70
CA PHE A 173 -11.66 8.10 -4.37
C PHE A 173 -11.94 9.51 -4.88
N LYS A 174 -12.27 9.61 -6.17
CA LYS A 174 -12.49 10.90 -6.82
C LYS A 174 -13.77 11.59 -6.34
N ASN A 175 -14.88 10.86 -6.33
CA ASN A 175 -16.20 11.48 -6.21
C ASN A 175 -16.71 11.57 -4.76
N VAL A 176 -16.19 10.73 -3.86
CA VAL A 176 -16.61 10.68 -2.45
C VAL A 176 -15.53 11.24 -1.54
N LEU A 177 -14.28 10.78 -1.70
CA LEU A 177 -13.16 11.23 -0.85
C LEU A 177 -12.50 12.52 -1.35
N GLY A 178 -12.83 12.96 -2.56
CA GLY A 178 -12.23 14.16 -3.17
C GLY A 178 -10.75 14.01 -3.52
N ALA A 179 -10.27 12.77 -3.68
CA ALA A 179 -8.89 12.50 -4.04
C ALA A 179 -8.58 12.93 -5.49
N THR A 180 -7.34 13.34 -5.72
CA THR A 180 -6.83 13.55 -7.08
C THR A 180 -6.33 12.22 -7.64
N ILE A 181 -6.86 11.80 -8.78
CA ILE A 181 -6.37 10.63 -9.49
C ILE A 181 -5.23 11.08 -10.41
N VAL A 182 -4.07 10.46 -10.25
CA VAL A 182 -2.84 10.78 -11.00
C VAL A 182 -2.39 9.56 -11.82
N GLU A 183 -1.67 9.84 -12.91
CA GLU A 183 -1.14 8.85 -13.86
C GLU A 183 0.33 8.52 -13.57
#